data_AF-A0A1G5BZ94-F1
#
_entry.id   AF-A0A1G5BZ94-F1
#
_cell.length_a   1.000
_cell.length_b   1.000
_cell.length_c   1.000
_cell.angle_alpha   90.00
_cell.angle_beta   90.00
_cell.angle_gamma   90.00
#
_symmetry.space_group_name_H-M   'P 1'
#
loop_
_entity.id
_entity.type
_entity.pdbx_description
1 polymer ?
#
loop_
_entity_poly.entity_id
_entity_poly.type
_entity_poly.pdbx_seq_one_letter_code
_entity_poly.pdbx_strand_id
1 'polypeptide(L)'
;MMGTKNSFAALPVFFSLALGIAFPSSGAAAEKDYPLCTVGGYFSGSGDKFLSELAKNIAQKRNIFGDPICNAAWKNGYKTGENFSKTGKPKNQAEKFVSQQAAEFRAQVVNP
;
A
#
# COMPACT_ATOMS: atom_id res chain seq x y z
N MET A 1 -42.37 -35.78 -31.01
CA MET A 1 -42.45 -36.25 -29.62
C MET A 1 -42.80 -35.07 -28.74
N MET A 2 -43.87 -35.21 -27.96
CA MET A 2 -44.38 -34.45 -26.79
C MET A 2 -44.04 -32.95 -26.65
N GLY A 3 -44.96 -32.04 -26.32
CA GLY A 3 -46.29 -32.20 -25.75
C GLY A 3 -46.84 -30.82 -25.37
N THR A 4 -48.16 -30.75 -25.39
CA THR A 4 -49.08 -29.61 -25.33
C THR A 4 -49.26 -28.96 -23.93
N LYS A 5 -49.68 -27.67 -23.97
CA LYS A 5 -50.81 -27.03 -23.23
C LYS A 5 -50.61 -26.38 -21.84
N ASN A 6 -51.10 -25.12 -21.79
CA ASN A 6 -52.07 -24.53 -20.84
C ASN A 6 -51.61 -23.46 -19.83
N SER A 7 -52.31 -22.32 -19.94
CA SER A 7 -52.46 -21.21 -19.00
C SER A 7 -52.82 -21.63 -17.58
N PHE A 8 -52.33 -20.89 -16.58
CA PHE A 8 -53.01 -20.67 -15.30
C PHE A 8 -52.72 -19.26 -14.79
N ALA A 9 -53.79 -18.51 -14.55
CA ALA A 9 -53.81 -17.30 -13.73
C ALA A 9 -53.85 -17.68 -12.24
N ALA A 10 -53.13 -16.93 -11.39
CA ALA A 10 -53.38 -16.72 -9.95
C ALA A 10 -52.23 -15.86 -9.39
N LEU A 11 -52.43 -14.55 -9.17
CA LEU A 11 -52.85 -13.90 -7.92
C LEU A 11 -51.69 -13.70 -6.89
N PRO A 12 -51.78 -12.64 -6.07
CA PRO A 12 -50.66 -11.78 -5.67
C PRO A 12 -49.97 -12.27 -4.40
N VAL A 13 -48.66 -12.04 -4.29
CA VAL A 13 -47.92 -12.29 -3.05
C VAL A 13 -47.38 -10.97 -2.49
N PHE A 14 -48.19 -10.45 -1.58
CA PHE A 14 -47.81 -9.82 -0.32
C PHE A 14 -46.66 -8.80 -0.27
N PHE A 15 -47.10 -7.57 -0.02
CA PHE A 15 -46.45 -6.54 0.78
C PHE A 15 -45.72 -7.09 2.03
N SER A 16 -44.62 -6.43 2.39
CA SER A 16 -43.82 -6.56 3.62
C SER A 16 -42.65 -7.54 3.57
N LEU A 17 -41.42 -7.03 3.47
CA LEU A 17 -40.60 -6.73 4.65
C LEU A 17 -39.28 -6.10 4.17
N ALA A 18 -39.05 -4.85 4.56
CA ALA A 18 -37.76 -4.21 4.41
C ALA A 18 -36.74 -4.92 5.33
N LEU A 19 -36.00 -5.88 4.80
CA LEU A 19 -34.70 -6.26 5.36
C LEU A 19 -33.64 -5.56 4.52
N GLY A 20 -33.31 -4.34 4.94
CA GLY A 20 -32.06 -3.71 4.57
C GLY A 20 -30.94 -4.60 5.07
N ILE A 21 -30.39 -5.41 4.16
CA ILE A 21 -29.15 -6.14 4.39
C ILE A 21 -28.08 -5.05 4.45
N ALA A 22 -27.84 -4.54 5.67
CA ALA A 22 -26.67 -3.75 5.96
C ALA A 22 -25.47 -4.68 5.75
N PHE A 23 -24.99 -4.73 4.51
CA PHE A 23 -23.67 -5.28 4.24
C PHE A 23 -22.72 -4.51 5.14
N PRO A 24 -21.98 -5.18 6.05
CA PRO A 24 -20.94 -4.50 6.78
C PRO A 24 -20.01 -3.93 5.71
N SER A 25 -19.93 -2.60 5.62
CA SER A 25 -18.92 -1.95 4.79
C SER A 25 -17.61 -2.56 5.23
N SER A 26 -16.99 -3.34 4.36
CA SER A 26 -15.67 -3.88 4.61
C SER A 26 -14.81 -2.68 4.98
N GLY A 27 -14.44 -2.59 6.26
CA GLY A 27 -13.59 -1.52 6.73
C GLY A 27 -12.37 -1.55 5.84
N ALA A 28 -12.21 -0.52 5.01
CA ALA A 28 -10.97 -0.30 4.31
C ALA A 28 -9.91 -0.22 5.42
N ALA A 29 -9.17 -1.31 5.62
CA ALA A 29 -7.95 -1.26 6.40
C ALA A 29 -7.10 -0.23 5.67
N ALA A 30 -6.99 0.97 6.24
CA ALA A 30 -6.18 2.03 5.68
C ALA A 30 -4.79 1.43 5.44
N GLU A 31 -4.46 1.20 4.17
CA GLU A 31 -3.17 0.67 3.76
C GLU A 31 -2.14 1.70 4.21
N LYS A 32 -1.53 1.45 5.37
CA LYS A 32 -0.53 2.35 5.92
C LYS A 32 0.65 2.35 4.95
N ASP A 33 1.08 3.52 4.51
CA ASP A 33 2.19 3.73 3.58
C ASP A 33 3.58 3.43 4.21
N TYR A 34 3.75 2.21 4.72
CA TYR A 34 5.03 1.69 5.17
C TYR A 34 6.15 1.69 4.10
N PRO A 35 5.86 1.66 2.76
CA PRO A 35 6.87 1.94 1.75
C PRO A 35 7.68 3.21 2.00
N LEU A 36 7.06 4.23 2.59
CA LEU A 36 7.70 5.50 2.88
C LEU A 36 8.81 5.38 3.94
N CYS A 37 8.66 4.45 4.88
CA CYS A 37 9.69 4.11 5.86
C CYS A 37 10.85 3.34 5.21
N THR A 38 10.55 2.44 4.29
CA THR A 38 11.58 1.74 3.49
C THR A 38 12.42 2.73 2.67
N VAL A 39 11.76 3.69 2.01
CA VAL A 39 12.42 4.74 1.21
C VAL A 39 13.27 5.66 2.09
N GLY A 40 12.75 6.12 3.22
CA GLY A 40 13.52 6.92 4.17
C GLY A 40 14.76 6.19 4.69
N GLY A 41 14.59 4.90 5.03
CA GLY A 41 15.70 4.02 5.38
C GLY A 41 16.73 3.90 4.26
N TYR A 42 16.30 3.66 3.02
CA TYR A 42 17.18 3.58 1.85
C TYR A 42 18.05 4.83 1.70
N PHE A 43 17.43 6.01 1.75
CA PHE A 43 18.20 7.26 1.63
C PHE A 43 19.16 7.44 2.81
N SER A 44 18.74 7.10 4.02
CA SER A 44 19.59 7.11 5.21
C SER A 44 20.84 6.24 5.03
N GLY A 45 20.68 5.01 4.56
CA GLY A 45 21.78 4.07 4.31
C GLY A 45 22.67 4.45 3.11
N SER A 46 22.09 5.10 2.09
CA SER A 46 22.83 5.57 0.92
C SER A 46 23.61 6.88 1.17
N GLY A 47 23.34 7.57 2.28
CA GLY A 47 23.97 8.84 2.66
C GLY A 47 23.20 10.10 2.25
N ASP A 48 22.03 9.98 1.60
CA ASP A 48 21.18 11.11 1.24
C ASP A 48 20.32 11.54 2.44
N LYS A 49 20.91 12.37 3.30
CA LYS A 49 20.25 12.83 4.53
C LYS A 49 19.00 13.66 4.26
N PHE A 50 18.98 14.45 3.18
CA PHE A 50 17.84 15.32 2.87
C PHE A 50 16.60 14.48 2.54
N LEU A 51 16.71 13.55 1.60
CA LEU A 51 15.58 12.71 1.20
C LEU A 51 15.15 11.75 2.33
N SER A 52 16.12 11.27 3.12
CA SER A 52 15.84 10.49 4.34
C SER A 52 14.97 11.29 5.34
N GLU A 53 15.38 12.52 5.66
CA GLU A 53 14.66 13.37 6.61
C GLU A 53 13.31 13.83 6.06
N LEU A 54 13.19 14.07 4.75
CA LEU A 54 11.92 14.39 4.11
C LEU A 54 10.93 13.21 4.22
N ALA A 55 11.36 11.99 3.87
CA ALA A 55 10.55 10.80 4.03
C ALA A 55 10.16 10.58 5.50
N LYS A 56 11.09 10.76 6.44
CA LYS A 56 10.78 10.69 7.88
C LYS A 56 9.68 11.68 8.29
N ASN A 57 9.78 12.94 7.87
CA ASN A 57 8.79 13.96 8.20
C ASN A 57 7.41 13.63 7.61
N ILE A 58 7.35 13.10 6.39
CA ILE A 58 6.09 12.66 5.79
C ILE A 58 5.51 11.47 6.56
N ALA A 59 6.35 10.49 6.94
CA ALA A 59 5.94 9.34 7.75
C ALA A 59 5.42 9.77 9.14
N GLN A 60 6.04 10.77 9.76
CA GLN A 60 5.58 11.37 11.01
C GLN A 60 4.22 12.05 10.83
N LYS A 61 4.04 12.86 9.77
CA LYS A 61 2.75 13.50 9.45
C LYS A 61 1.63 12.49 9.19
N ARG A 62 1.96 11.32 8.64
CA ARG A 62 1.01 10.21 8.43
C ARG A 62 0.80 9.33 9.67
N ASN A 63 1.42 9.64 10.82
CA ASN A 63 1.36 8.87 12.06
C ASN A 63 1.79 7.40 11.90
N ILE A 64 2.69 7.11 10.95
CA ILE A 64 3.26 5.77 10.75
C ILE A 64 4.68 5.65 11.30
N PHE A 65 5.38 6.77 11.48
CA PHE A 65 6.72 6.75 12.07
C PHE A 65 6.68 6.36 13.55
N GLY A 66 7.53 5.43 13.96
CA GLY A 66 7.52 4.85 15.31
C GLY A 66 6.74 3.54 15.42
N ASP A 67 5.90 3.20 14.43
CA ASP A 67 5.26 1.88 14.34
C ASP A 67 6.35 0.79 14.17
N PRO A 68 6.24 -0.37 14.85
CA PRO A 68 7.20 -1.46 14.69
C PRO A 68 7.42 -1.90 13.24
N ILE A 69 6.37 -1.86 12.41
CA ILE A 69 6.44 -2.21 10.98
C ILE A 69 7.26 -1.16 10.23
N CYS A 70 7.01 0.13 10.49
CA CYS A 70 7.81 1.21 9.92
C CYS A 70 9.29 1.11 10.33
N ASN A 71 9.57 0.78 11.59
CA ASN A 71 10.94 0.62 12.09
C ASN A 71 11.67 -0.56 11.41
N ALA A 72 10.97 -1.68 11.19
CA ALA A 72 11.53 -2.82 10.46
C ALA A 72 11.76 -2.48 8.98
N ALA A 73 10.79 -1.82 8.34
CA ALA A 73 10.88 -1.32 6.97
C ALA A 73 12.07 -0.36 6.81
N TRP A 74 12.26 0.57 7.74
CA TRP A 74 13.38 1.51 7.78
C TRP A 74 14.73 0.78 7.86
N LYS A 75 14.86 -0.18 8.77
CA LYS A 75 16.10 -0.97 8.91
C LYS A 75 16.43 -1.77 7.65
N ASN A 76 15.42 -2.34 6.99
CA ASN A 76 15.61 -3.04 5.73
C ASN A 76 16.04 -2.10 4.61
N GLY A 77 15.34 -0.97 4.47
CA GLY A 77 15.72 0.10 3.54
C GLY A 77 17.15 0.55 3.75
N TYR A 78 17.55 0.82 5.00
CA TYR A 78 18.91 1.23 5.37
C TYR A 78 19.96 0.24 4.86
N LYS A 79 19.77 -1.06 5.10
CA LYS A 79 20.71 -2.09 4.61
C LYS A 79 20.79 -2.11 3.08
N THR A 80 19.65 -1.93 2.39
CA THR A 80 19.65 -1.84 0.92
C THR A 80 20.38 -0.59 0.43
N GLY A 81 20.14 0.56 1.04
CA GLY A 81 20.82 1.82 0.69
C GLY A 81 22.32 1.76 0.95
N GLU A 82 22.73 1.14 2.07
CA GLU A 82 24.13 0.92 2.42
C GLU A 82 24.81 -0.06 1.45
N ASN A 83 24.12 -1.13 1.06
CA ASN A 83 24.61 -2.02 0.02
C ASN A 83 24.79 -1.27 -1.30
N PHE A 84 23.78 -0.49 -1.70
CA PHE A 84 23.80 0.26 -2.95
C PHE A 84 24.91 1.31 -2.98
N SER A 85 25.17 2.03 -1.88
CA SER A 85 26.26 3.01 -1.82
C SER A 85 27.64 2.38 -1.97
N LYS A 86 27.81 1.11 -1.57
CA LYS A 86 29.05 0.35 -1.73
C LYS A 86 29.20 -0.29 -3.11
N THR A 87 28.11 -0.83 -3.69
CA THR A 87 28.17 -1.63 -4.92
C THR A 87 27.71 -0.90 -6.18
N GLY A 88 27.00 0.21 -6.03
CA GLY A 88 26.34 0.95 -7.11
C GLY A 88 25.18 0.21 -7.78
N LYS A 89 24.78 -0.98 -7.29
CA LYS A 89 23.72 -1.79 -7.91
C LYS A 89 23.00 -2.72 -6.91
N PRO A 90 21.71 -3.00 -7.12
CA PRO A 90 20.97 -3.98 -6.32
C PRO A 90 21.51 -5.40 -6.50
N LYS A 91 21.52 -6.19 -5.43
CA LYS A 91 21.97 -7.60 -5.43
C LYS A 91 20.87 -8.60 -5.78
N ASN A 92 19.61 -8.24 -5.51
CA ASN A 92 18.46 -9.11 -5.74
C ASN A 92 17.21 -8.30 -6.13
N GLN A 93 16.14 -9.01 -6.47
CA GLN A 93 14.89 -8.39 -6.92
C GLN A 93 14.24 -7.50 -5.85
N ALA A 94 14.36 -7.85 -4.56
CA ALA A 94 13.81 -7.04 -3.48
C ALA A 94 14.57 -5.71 -3.34
N GLU A 95 15.90 -5.73 -3.38
CA GLU A 95 16.71 -4.51 -3.38
C GLU A 95 16.45 -3.65 -4.62
N LYS A 96 16.18 -4.28 -5.78
CA LYS A 96 15.79 -3.57 -7.00
C LYS A 96 14.47 -2.83 -6.80
N PHE A 97 13.47 -3.48 -6.22
CA PHE A 97 12.17 -2.87 -5.93
C PHE A 97 12.29 -1.70 -4.94
N VAL A 98 13.11 -1.82 -3.90
CA VAL A 98 13.39 -0.72 -2.97
C VAL A 98 14.07 0.46 -3.67
N SER A 99 15.07 0.17 -4.52
CA SER A 99 15.79 1.21 -5.28
C SER A 99 14.87 1.93 -6.26
N GLN A 100 13.91 1.22 -6.88
CA GLN A 100 12.90 1.81 -7.76
C GLN A 100 11.95 2.75 -7.01
N GLN A 101 11.38 2.31 -5.87
CA GLN A 101 10.54 3.17 -5.04
C GLN A 101 11.29 4.42 -4.56
N ALA A 102 12.57 4.28 -4.21
CA ALA A 102 13.39 5.43 -3.85
C ALA A 102 13.59 6.39 -5.03
N ALA A 103 13.84 5.86 -6.23
CA ALA A 103 13.96 6.67 -7.44
C ALA A 103 12.66 7.42 -7.77
N GLU A 104 11.51 6.76 -7.66
CA GLU A 104 10.19 7.36 -7.85
C GLU A 104 9.93 8.48 -6.83
N PHE A 105 10.21 8.22 -5.55
CA PHE A 105 10.10 9.24 -4.51
C PHE A 105 10.97 10.46 -4.81
N ARG A 106 12.24 10.25 -5.19
CA ARG A 106 13.13 11.34 -5.56
C ARG A 106 12.61 12.13 -6.76
N ALA A 107 12.04 11.45 -7.76
CA ALA A 107 11.48 12.11 -8.93
C ALA A 107 10.30 13.04 -8.56
N GLN A 108 9.43 12.60 -7.65
CA GLN A 108 8.33 13.43 -7.13
C GLN A 108 8.81 14.66 -6.36
N VAL A 109 9.96 14.56 -5.68
CA VAL A 109 10.53 15.70 -4.93
C VAL A 109 11.17 16.72 -5.87
N VAL A 110 11.80 16.26 -6.95
CA VAL A 110 12.48 17.14 -7.92
C VAL A 110 11.50 17.78 -8.90
N ASN A 111 10.42 17.08 -9.26
CA ASN A 111 9.35 17.58 -10.14
C ASN A 111 7.99 17.51 -9.41
N PRO A 112 7.75 18.42 -8.44
CA PRO A 112 6.54 18.41 -7.62
C PRO A 112 5.27 18.78 -8.38
#